data_AF-A0A6J6TZ90-F1
#
_entry.id   AF-A0A6J6TZ90-F1
#
_cell.length_a   1.000
_cell.length_b   1.000
_cell.length_c   1.000
_cell.angle_alpha   90.00
_cell.angle_beta   90.00
_cell.angle_gamma   90.00
#
_symmetry.space_group_name_H-M   'P 1'
#
loop_
_entity.id
_entity.type
_entity.pdbx_description
1 polymer ?
#
loop_
_entity_poly.entity_id
_entity_poly.type
_entity_poly.pdbx_seq_one_letter_code
_entity_poly.pdbx_strand_id
1 'polypeptide(L)'
;MTSFLLEDYLRENNFFDAQQIIITSASSKTSIALANCLQRFSDVKVIGLTSARNLSFVKDVGEYDEIIDYQNLDALNTQVKSAVADMAGNPQIIADVHTRLKTKVVYSCSVGATHWDATRTNIVIPEPRPEFFFAPSQLSKRSKEWGREELNRRIDDSLAVFIDGTEKWLTIQHAHGATEVAEVYSTLVTGQIDPQIGNIVSFD
;
A
#
# COMPACT_ATOMS: atom_id res chain seq x y z
N MET A 1 -6.62 -9.02 2.18
CA MET A 1 -6.53 -9.78 0.91
C MET A 1 -5.54 -9.19 -0.09
N THR A 2 -5.79 -8.00 -0.69
CA THR A 2 -4.90 -7.41 -1.72
C THR A 2 -3.44 -7.33 -1.26
N SER A 3 -3.20 -6.83 -0.05
CA SER A 3 -1.85 -6.71 0.53
C SER A 3 -1.13 -8.05 0.63
N PHE A 4 -1.82 -9.09 1.12
CA PHE A 4 -1.29 -10.45 1.19
C PHE A 4 -0.94 -11.00 -0.21
N LEU A 5 -1.84 -10.81 -1.19
CA LEU A 5 -1.61 -11.29 -2.55
C LEU A 5 -0.45 -10.56 -3.24
N LEU A 6 -0.27 -9.27 -2.96
CA LEU A 6 0.87 -8.52 -3.48
C LEU A 6 2.18 -8.95 -2.81
N GLU A 7 2.19 -9.14 -1.50
CA GLU A 7 3.35 -9.73 -0.80
C GLU A 7 3.70 -11.10 -1.41
N ASP A 8 2.71 -11.99 -1.55
CA ASP A 8 2.91 -13.32 -2.11
C ASP A 8 3.46 -13.26 -3.54
N TYR A 9 2.94 -12.36 -4.37
CA TYR A 9 3.44 -12.14 -5.71
C TYR A 9 4.89 -11.64 -5.72
N LEU A 10 5.23 -10.67 -4.86
CA LEU A 10 6.60 -10.17 -4.74
C LEU A 10 7.54 -11.29 -4.28
N ARG A 11 7.16 -12.04 -3.24
CA ARG A 11 7.96 -13.15 -2.68
C ARG A 11 8.16 -14.28 -3.68
N GLU A 12 7.13 -14.63 -4.44
CA GLU A 12 7.22 -15.63 -5.51
C GLU A 12 8.27 -15.28 -6.57
N ASN A 13 8.42 -13.99 -6.86
CA ASN A 13 9.40 -13.47 -7.81
C ASN A 13 10.74 -13.12 -7.14
N ASN A 14 11.03 -13.65 -5.94
CA ASN A 14 12.23 -13.33 -5.16
C ASN A 14 12.41 -11.81 -4.96
N PHE A 15 11.31 -11.09 -4.77
CA PHE A 15 11.23 -9.63 -4.68
C PHE A 15 11.89 -8.90 -5.87
N PHE A 16 12.02 -9.57 -7.02
CA PHE A 16 12.75 -9.07 -8.21
C PHE A 16 14.20 -8.67 -7.89
N ASP A 17 14.82 -9.35 -6.91
CA ASP A 17 16.13 -9.03 -6.32
C ASP A 17 16.21 -7.64 -5.67
N ALA A 18 15.08 -7.06 -5.30
CA ALA A 18 15.05 -5.81 -4.54
C ALA A 18 15.58 -6.02 -3.12
N GLN A 19 16.31 -5.03 -2.64
CA GLN A 19 16.82 -4.97 -1.27
C GLN A 19 15.98 -4.03 -0.39
N GLN A 20 15.15 -3.19 -1.03
CA GLN A 20 14.13 -2.40 -0.37
C GLN A 20 12.84 -2.37 -1.19
N ILE A 21 11.70 -2.29 -0.51
CA ILE A 21 10.38 -2.11 -1.11
C ILE A 21 9.84 -0.76 -0.67
N ILE A 22 9.49 0.07 -1.65
CA ILE A 22 8.95 1.41 -1.43
C ILE A 22 7.44 1.35 -1.65
N ILE A 23 6.66 1.68 -0.63
CA ILE A 23 5.20 1.63 -0.64
C ILE A 23 4.67 3.06 -0.55
N THR A 24 3.91 3.51 -1.54
CA THR A 24 3.25 4.83 -1.46
C THR A 24 1.98 4.75 -0.62
N SER A 25 1.43 5.91 -0.26
CA SER A 25 0.24 6.05 0.57
C SER A 25 0.39 5.28 1.89
N ALA A 26 1.53 5.43 2.56
CA ALA A 26 1.91 4.59 3.70
C ALA A 26 0.94 4.69 4.90
N SER A 27 0.08 5.70 4.95
CA SER A 27 -1.02 5.82 5.92
C SER A 27 -2.30 5.07 5.54
N SER A 28 -2.38 4.50 4.34
CA SER A 28 -3.54 3.74 3.90
C SER A 28 -3.54 2.35 4.54
N LYS A 29 -4.74 1.84 4.86
CA LYS A 29 -4.88 0.54 5.53
C LYS A 29 -4.31 -0.60 4.67
N THR A 30 -4.42 -0.50 3.34
CA THR A 30 -3.84 -1.46 2.40
C THR A 30 -2.31 -1.42 2.40
N SER A 31 -1.70 -0.23 2.42
CA SER A 31 -0.24 -0.07 2.50
C SER A 31 0.31 -0.58 3.83
N ILE A 32 -0.35 -0.25 4.94
CA ILE A 32 0.04 -0.72 6.28
C ILE A 32 -0.04 -2.25 6.33
N ALA A 33 -1.13 -2.84 5.85
CA ALA A 33 -1.26 -4.30 5.80
C ALA A 33 -0.21 -4.97 4.89
N LEU A 34 0.23 -4.30 3.81
CA LEU A 34 1.30 -4.80 2.95
C LEU A 34 2.64 -4.77 3.68
N ALA A 35 2.95 -3.66 4.34
CA ALA A 35 4.16 -3.52 5.15
C ALA A 35 4.21 -4.59 6.25
N ASN A 36 3.09 -4.82 6.96
CA ASN A 36 2.96 -5.90 7.94
C ASN A 36 3.23 -7.29 7.34
N CYS A 37 2.69 -7.58 6.15
CA CYS A 37 2.96 -8.86 5.48
C CYS A 37 4.45 -8.99 5.13
N LEU A 38 5.06 -7.94 4.57
CA LEU A 38 6.47 -7.95 4.17
C LEU A 38 7.42 -8.15 5.35
N GLN A 39 7.18 -7.48 6.48
CA GLN A 39 7.93 -7.64 7.72
C GLN A 39 7.84 -9.05 8.31
N ARG A 40 6.71 -9.74 8.08
CA ARG A 40 6.49 -11.09 8.61
C ARG A 40 7.07 -12.19 7.73
N PHE A 41 7.11 -11.99 6.43
CA PHE A 41 7.47 -13.03 5.46
C PHE A 41 8.83 -12.79 4.78
N SER A 42 9.51 -11.69 5.09
CA SER A 42 10.81 -11.35 4.51
C SER A 42 11.64 -10.43 5.41
N ASP A 43 12.95 -10.40 5.17
CA ASP A 43 13.87 -9.42 5.79
C ASP A 43 14.15 -8.23 4.84
N VAL A 44 13.33 -8.04 3.80
CA VAL A 44 13.51 -6.93 2.84
C VAL A 44 13.12 -5.64 3.53
N LYS A 45 13.96 -4.60 3.39
CA LYS A 45 13.71 -3.29 4.00
C LYS A 45 12.43 -2.66 3.42
N VAL A 46 11.49 -2.27 4.27
CA VAL A 46 10.21 -1.67 3.86
C VAL A 46 10.22 -0.17 4.13
N ILE A 47 10.06 0.62 3.08
CA ILE A 47 10.05 2.09 3.13
C ILE A 47 8.64 2.60 2.81
N GLY A 48 8.04 3.36 3.72
CA GLY A 48 6.76 4.01 3.53
C GLY A 48 6.90 5.44 3.02
N LEU A 49 6.23 5.79 1.92
CA LEU A 49 6.10 7.18 1.48
C LEU A 49 4.72 7.73 1.87
N THR A 50 4.71 8.89 2.52
CA THR A 50 3.47 9.55 2.93
C THR A 50 3.59 11.07 2.91
N SER A 51 2.47 11.77 3.09
CA SER A 51 2.44 13.23 3.22
C SER A 51 2.88 13.68 4.62
N ALA A 52 3.45 14.89 4.74
CA ALA A 52 3.83 15.52 6.01
C ALA A 52 2.82 15.32 7.15
N ARG A 53 1.53 15.58 6.86
CA ARG A 53 0.44 15.48 7.84
C ARG A 53 0.25 14.08 8.44
N ASN A 54 0.69 13.03 7.75
CA ASN A 54 0.50 11.64 8.16
C ASN A 54 1.78 11.01 8.72
N LEU A 55 2.93 11.71 8.72
CA LEU A 55 4.21 11.15 9.16
C LEU A 55 4.16 10.62 10.59
N SER A 56 3.60 11.40 11.53
CA SER A 56 3.49 10.97 12.93
C SER A 56 2.67 9.70 13.05
N PHE A 57 1.48 9.68 12.46
CA PHE A 57 0.60 8.50 12.47
C PHE A 57 1.30 7.26 11.91
N VAL A 58 1.93 7.36 10.74
CA VAL A 58 2.59 6.20 10.12
C VAL A 58 3.76 5.70 10.97
N LYS A 59 4.44 6.61 11.68
CA LYS A 59 5.50 6.24 12.63
C LYS A 59 4.95 5.49 13.83
N ASP A 60 3.82 5.93 14.37
CA ASP A 60 3.15 5.31 15.51
C ASP A 60 2.58 3.93 15.16
N VAL A 61 2.19 3.72 13.90
CA VAL A 61 1.77 2.40 13.36
C VAL A 61 2.91 1.37 13.43
N GLY A 62 4.15 1.78 13.12
CA GLY A 62 5.34 0.95 13.37
C GLY A 62 5.59 -0.23 12.41
N GLU A 63 4.92 -0.27 11.25
CA GLU A 63 5.04 -1.38 10.28
C GLU A 63 6.13 -1.16 9.20
N TYR A 64 6.81 0.00 9.21
CA TYR A 64 7.83 0.38 8.22
C TYR A 64 9.19 0.54 8.90
N ASP A 65 10.27 0.10 8.23
CA ASP A 65 11.64 0.35 8.70
C ASP A 65 12.03 1.83 8.58
N GLU A 66 11.50 2.49 7.56
CA GLU A 66 11.75 3.90 7.29
C GLU A 66 10.51 4.57 6.71
N ILE A 67 10.27 5.82 7.08
CA ILE A 67 9.13 6.61 6.60
C ILE A 67 9.67 7.92 6.06
N ILE A 68 9.31 8.24 4.82
CA ILE A 68 9.80 9.40 4.08
C ILE A 68 8.62 10.23 3.60
N ASP A 69 8.75 11.55 3.74
CA ASP A 69 7.80 12.50 3.17
C ASP A 69 7.91 12.49 1.63
N TYR A 70 6.78 12.55 0.93
CA TYR A 70 6.76 12.81 -0.51
C TYR A 70 7.59 14.02 -0.96
N GLN A 71 7.77 15.03 -0.10
CA GLN A 71 8.58 16.22 -0.38
C GLN A 71 10.07 16.02 -0.05
N ASN A 72 10.47 14.91 0.58
CA ASN A 72 11.84 14.63 1.02
C ASN A 72 12.40 13.33 0.44
N LEU A 73 12.12 13.06 -0.83
CA LEU A 73 12.61 11.84 -1.52
C LEU A 73 14.15 11.77 -1.60
N ASP A 74 14.85 12.84 -1.28
CA ASP A 74 16.31 12.84 -1.17
C ASP A 74 16.83 11.87 -0.08
N ALA A 75 16.01 11.53 0.92
CA ALA A 75 16.34 10.57 1.96
C ALA A 75 16.42 9.12 1.44
N LEU A 76 15.84 8.81 0.28
CA LEU A 76 15.87 7.44 -0.26
C LEU A 76 17.29 6.96 -0.51
N ASN A 77 17.59 5.73 -0.08
CA ASN A 77 18.84 5.07 -0.40
C ASN A 77 18.89 4.73 -1.90
N THR A 78 19.70 5.47 -2.64
CA THR A 78 19.87 5.32 -4.11
C THR A 78 20.93 4.30 -4.51
N GLN A 79 21.55 3.58 -3.56
CA GLN A 79 22.62 2.61 -3.85
C GLN A 79 22.10 1.19 -4.04
N VAL A 80 20.90 0.89 -3.55
CA VAL A 80 20.33 -0.46 -3.48
C VAL A 80 19.19 -0.66 -4.48
N LYS A 81 19.00 -1.90 -4.93
CA LYS A 81 17.88 -2.25 -5.82
C LYS A 81 16.55 -2.09 -5.07
N SER A 82 15.56 -1.53 -5.74
CA SER A 82 14.26 -1.18 -5.16
C SER A 82 13.11 -1.73 -5.98
N ALA A 83 12.10 -2.29 -5.31
CA ALA A 83 10.78 -2.51 -5.88
C ALA A 83 9.83 -1.39 -5.40
N VAL A 84 8.93 -0.93 -6.26
CA VAL A 84 7.96 0.12 -5.93
C VAL A 84 6.54 -0.44 -6.00
N ALA A 85 5.77 -0.28 -4.92
CA ALA A 85 4.35 -0.62 -4.85
C ALA A 85 3.53 0.67 -4.67
N ASP A 86 2.92 1.14 -5.77
CA ASP A 86 2.14 2.36 -5.78
C ASP A 86 0.68 2.11 -5.39
N MET A 87 0.28 2.68 -4.24
CA MET A 87 -1.09 2.70 -3.73
C MET A 87 -1.72 4.11 -3.84
N ALA A 88 -0.90 5.13 -4.08
CA ALA A 88 -1.34 6.52 -4.17
C ALA A 88 -1.91 6.86 -5.55
N GLY A 89 -1.47 6.17 -6.60
CA GLY A 89 -1.92 6.41 -7.97
C GLY A 89 -1.50 7.78 -8.51
N ASN A 90 -0.48 8.41 -7.90
CA ASN A 90 0.01 9.72 -8.32
C ASN A 90 1.23 9.54 -9.25
N PRO A 91 1.08 9.72 -10.57
CA PRO A 91 2.16 9.48 -11.52
C PRO A 91 3.38 10.40 -11.31
N GLN A 92 3.20 11.60 -10.74
CA GLN A 92 4.33 12.49 -10.46
C GLN A 92 5.22 11.92 -9.35
N ILE A 93 4.63 11.44 -8.26
CA ILE A 93 5.38 10.82 -7.14
C ILE A 93 6.17 9.62 -7.65
N ILE A 94 5.58 8.80 -8.50
CA ILE A 94 6.26 7.64 -9.08
C ILE A 94 7.38 8.07 -10.03
N ALA A 95 7.16 9.06 -10.89
CA ALA A 95 8.23 9.61 -11.73
C ALA A 95 9.40 10.16 -10.89
N ASP A 96 9.13 10.83 -9.79
CA ASP A 96 10.14 11.41 -8.90
C ASP A 96 10.94 10.31 -8.18
N VAL A 97 10.27 9.27 -7.68
CA VAL A 97 10.92 8.09 -7.07
C VAL A 97 11.82 7.39 -8.07
N HIS A 98 11.31 7.12 -9.28
CA HIS A 98 12.07 6.49 -10.36
C HIS A 98 13.26 7.34 -10.81
N THR A 99 13.08 8.65 -10.92
CA THR A 99 14.16 9.59 -11.27
C THR A 99 15.24 9.60 -10.20
N ARG A 100 14.86 9.59 -8.92
CA ARG A 100 15.79 9.56 -7.79
C ARG A 100 16.61 8.27 -7.77
N LEU A 101 15.96 7.13 -7.98
CA LEU A 101 16.57 5.81 -7.93
C LEU A 101 17.27 5.41 -9.24
N LYS A 102 16.98 6.08 -10.35
CA LYS A 102 17.56 5.83 -11.68
C LYS A 102 17.40 4.35 -12.05
N THR A 103 18.51 3.68 -12.38
CA THR A 103 18.57 2.27 -12.77
C THR A 103 18.39 1.29 -11.61
N LYS A 104 18.10 1.77 -10.40
CA LYS A 104 17.93 0.93 -9.21
C LYS A 104 16.50 0.44 -9.02
N VAL A 105 15.53 0.98 -9.75
CA VAL A 105 14.18 0.38 -9.75
C VAL A 105 14.23 -0.90 -10.57
N VAL A 106 13.97 -2.04 -9.92
CA VAL A 106 13.97 -3.37 -10.56
C VAL A 106 12.58 -3.88 -10.86
N TYR A 107 11.58 -3.36 -10.15
CA TYR A 107 10.18 -3.65 -10.36
C TYR A 107 9.35 -2.47 -9.89
N SER A 108 8.26 -2.17 -10.60
CA SER A 108 7.31 -1.15 -10.20
C SER A 108 5.91 -1.63 -10.52
N CYS A 109 5.00 -1.51 -9.56
CA CYS A 109 3.59 -1.81 -9.78
C CYS A 109 2.67 -0.74 -9.24
N SER A 110 1.47 -0.68 -9.81
CA SER A 110 0.36 0.12 -9.30
C SER A 110 -0.76 -0.80 -8.83
N VAL A 111 -1.34 -0.47 -7.68
CA VAL A 111 -2.35 -1.26 -6.98
C VAL A 111 -3.62 -0.42 -6.88
N GLY A 112 -4.75 -1.00 -7.30
CA GLY A 112 -6.05 -0.32 -7.19
C GLY A 112 -6.33 0.75 -8.24
N ALA A 113 -5.36 1.07 -9.12
CA ALA A 113 -5.63 1.83 -10.33
C ALA A 113 -6.39 0.97 -11.36
N THR A 114 -7.69 0.74 -11.11
CA THR A 114 -8.63 0.43 -12.20
C THR A 114 -8.51 1.53 -13.25
N HIS A 115 -8.58 1.19 -14.54
CA HIS A 115 -8.66 2.13 -15.67
C HIS A 115 -9.74 3.22 -15.43
N TRP A 116 -9.42 4.22 -14.63
CA TRP A 116 -10.21 5.40 -14.38
C TRP A 116 -9.47 6.51 -15.08
N ASP A 117 -9.80 6.62 -16.36
CA ASP A 117 -9.53 7.76 -17.22
C ASP A 117 -8.14 8.36 -16.99
N ALA A 118 -7.11 7.63 -17.43
CA ALA A 118 -5.80 8.19 -17.64
C ALA A 118 -5.89 9.23 -18.77
N THR A 119 -6.54 10.35 -18.46
CA THR A 119 -6.21 11.65 -19.01
C THR A 119 -4.70 11.69 -19.07
N ARG A 120 -4.21 11.86 -20.29
CA ARG A 120 -2.80 11.80 -20.69
C ARG A 120 -1.98 12.74 -19.81
N THR A 121 -1.53 12.27 -18.66
CA THR A 121 -0.52 12.97 -17.87
C THR A 121 0.75 12.88 -18.70
N ASN A 122 1.27 14.02 -19.16
CA ASN A 122 2.54 14.13 -19.91
C ASN A 122 3.77 13.81 -19.03
N ILE A 123 3.59 13.05 -17.96
CA ILE A 123 4.61 12.69 -17.00
C ILE A 123 5.33 11.46 -17.55
N VAL A 124 6.63 11.61 -17.77
CA VAL A 124 7.50 10.53 -18.21
C VAL A 124 8.04 9.84 -16.97
N ILE A 125 7.62 8.59 -16.75
CA ILE A 125 8.18 7.74 -15.70
C ILE A 125 9.36 6.96 -16.32
N PRO A 126 10.58 7.05 -15.76
CA PRO A 126 11.70 6.21 -16.18
C PRO A 126 11.38 4.71 -16.14
N GLU A 127 12.09 3.90 -16.93
CA GLU A 127 11.92 2.44 -16.90
C GLU A 127 12.48 1.84 -15.58
N PRO A 128 11.90 0.72 -15.08
CA PRO A 128 10.77 -0.01 -15.64
C PRO A 128 9.43 0.69 -15.39
N ARG A 129 8.56 0.79 -16.40
CA ARG A 129 7.23 1.37 -16.20
C ARG A 129 6.41 0.58 -15.15
N PRO A 130 5.60 1.28 -14.33
CA PRO A 130 4.71 0.61 -13.40
C PRO A 130 3.73 -0.32 -14.13
N GLU A 131 3.72 -1.59 -13.74
CA GLU A 131 2.76 -2.57 -14.21
C GLU A 131 1.53 -2.59 -13.30
N PHE A 132 0.35 -2.84 -13.84
CA PHE A 132 -0.85 -2.96 -13.02
C PHE A 132 -0.86 -4.30 -12.27
N PHE A 133 -0.84 -4.25 -10.93
CA PHE A 133 -1.01 -5.44 -10.11
C PHE A 133 -2.50 -5.78 -9.96
N PHE A 134 -2.96 -6.77 -10.73
CA PHE A 134 -4.32 -7.26 -10.65
C PHE A 134 -4.43 -8.42 -9.65
N ALA A 135 -4.78 -8.11 -8.41
CA ALA A 135 -4.92 -9.09 -7.32
C ALA A 135 -5.77 -10.34 -7.67
N PRO A 136 -6.87 -10.24 -8.44
CA PRO A 136 -7.62 -11.43 -8.86
C PRO A 136 -6.81 -12.44 -9.69
N SER A 137 -5.80 -11.99 -10.45
CA SER A 137 -4.90 -12.91 -11.17
C SER A 137 -4.09 -13.77 -10.21
N GLN A 138 -3.50 -13.16 -9.17
CA GLN A 138 -2.74 -13.90 -8.16
C GLN A 138 -3.65 -14.80 -7.33
N LEU A 139 -4.83 -14.33 -6.95
CA LEU A 139 -5.85 -15.12 -6.25
C LEU A 139 -6.23 -16.38 -7.07
N SER A 140 -6.49 -16.22 -8.37
CA SER A 140 -6.86 -17.31 -9.28
C SER A 140 -5.73 -18.32 -9.44
N LYS A 141 -4.48 -17.84 -9.57
CA LYS A 141 -3.29 -18.67 -9.62
C LYS A 141 -3.14 -19.50 -8.35
N ARG A 142 -3.11 -18.87 -7.18
CA ARG A 142 -2.95 -19.56 -5.90
C ARG A 142 -4.12 -20.48 -5.55
N SER A 143 -5.33 -20.15 -5.98
CA SER A 143 -6.49 -21.03 -5.83
C SER A 143 -6.31 -22.37 -6.56
N LYS A 144 -5.61 -22.38 -7.71
CA LYS A 144 -5.31 -23.60 -8.47
C LYS A 144 -4.12 -24.37 -7.89
N GLU A 145 -3.11 -23.67 -7.39
CA GLU A 145 -1.88 -24.27 -6.89
C GLU A 145 -2.01 -24.83 -5.47
N TRP A 146 -2.69 -24.11 -4.58
CA TRP A 146 -2.81 -24.49 -3.16
C TRP A 146 -4.18 -25.04 -2.82
N GLY A 147 -5.18 -24.82 -3.67
CA GLY A 147 -6.58 -25.04 -3.33
C GLY A 147 -7.20 -23.85 -2.60
N ARG A 148 -8.52 -23.68 -2.73
CA ARG A 148 -9.26 -22.54 -2.18
C ARG A 148 -9.23 -22.49 -0.65
N GLU A 149 -9.37 -23.64 0.00
CA GLU A 149 -9.38 -23.72 1.47
C GLU A 149 -8.06 -23.25 2.07
N GLU A 150 -6.93 -23.75 1.56
CA GLU A 150 -5.61 -23.35 2.04
C GLU A 150 -5.30 -21.89 1.74
N LEU A 151 -5.68 -21.39 0.56
CA LEU A 151 -5.51 -19.98 0.22
C LEU A 151 -6.29 -19.08 1.19
N ASN A 152 -7.56 -19.39 1.45
CA ASN A 152 -8.38 -18.63 2.39
C ASN A 152 -7.77 -18.69 3.80
N ARG A 153 -7.37 -19.88 4.26
CA ARG A 153 -6.70 -20.05 5.56
C ARG A 153 -5.48 -19.14 5.71
N ARG A 154 -4.61 -19.06 4.69
CA ARG A 154 -3.44 -18.17 4.71
C ARG A 154 -3.80 -16.69 4.74
N ILE A 155 -4.82 -16.29 3.96
CA ILE A 155 -5.32 -14.91 3.96
C ILE A 155 -5.89 -14.55 5.34
N ASP A 156 -6.67 -15.46 5.94
CA ASP A 156 -7.29 -15.29 7.24
C ASP A 156 -6.25 -15.23 8.36
N ASP A 157 -5.24 -16.12 8.35
CA ASP A 157 -4.11 -16.09 9.29
C ASP A 157 -3.34 -14.76 9.20
N SER A 158 -3.13 -14.27 7.97
CA SER A 158 -2.47 -13.00 7.74
C SER A 158 -3.32 -11.83 8.26
N LEU A 159 -4.63 -11.88 8.03
CA LEU A 159 -5.58 -10.86 8.44
C LEU A 159 -5.74 -10.82 9.96
N ALA A 160 -5.83 -11.95 10.64
CA ALA A 160 -5.97 -12.03 12.09
C ALA A 160 -4.81 -11.31 12.80
N VAL A 161 -3.57 -11.61 12.40
CA VAL A 161 -2.39 -10.94 12.97
C VAL A 161 -2.37 -9.44 12.68
N PHE A 162 -2.85 -9.02 11.51
CA PHE A 162 -2.96 -7.59 11.20
C PHE A 162 -4.02 -6.92 12.09
N ILE A 163 -5.20 -7.54 12.26
CA ILE A 163 -6.27 -7.05 13.13
C ILE A 163 -5.78 -6.88 14.57
N ASP A 164 -5.08 -7.88 15.12
CA ASP A 164 -4.51 -7.81 16.47
C ASP A 164 -3.57 -6.61 16.66
N GLY A 165 -2.84 -6.22 15.61
CA GLY A 165 -1.99 -5.03 15.61
C GLY A 165 -2.77 -3.71 15.52
N THR A 166 -3.95 -3.72 14.90
CA THR A 166 -4.72 -2.51 14.62
C THR A 166 -5.29 -1.83 15.84
N GLU A 167 -5.55 -2.55 16.94
CA GLU A 167 -6.06 -1.96 18.19
C GLU A 167 -5.17 -0.83 18.75
N LYS A 168 -3.89 -0.82 18.39
CA LYS A 168 -2.91 0.18 18.84
C LYS A 168 -3.05 1.53 18.14
N TRP A 169 -3.63 1.55 16.94
CA TRP A 169 -3.61 2.74 16.06
C TRP A 169 -4.94 3.02 15.35
N LEU A 170 -5.89 2.08 15.36
CA LEU A 170 -7.20 2.21 14.74
C LEU A 170 -8.29 2.39 15.80
N THR A 171 -9.08 3.45 15.67
CA THR A 171 -10.28 3.70 16.46
C THR A 171 -11.51 3.50 15.57
N ILE A 172 -12.43 2.63 15.99
CA ILE A 172 -13.70 2.44 15.28
C ILE A 172 -14.69 3.52 15.70
N GLN A 173 -15.30 4.18 14.72
CA GLN A 173 -16.40 5.13 14.92
C GLN A 173 -17.62 4.66 14.17
N HIS A 174 -18.79 4.82 14.79
CA HIS A 174 -20.07 4.49 14.18
C HIS A 174 -20.80 5.78 13.81
N ALA A 175 -21.31 5.83 12.60
CA ALA A 175 -22.20 6.88 12.12
C ALA A 175 -23.53 6.27 11.68
N HIS A 176 -24.62 6.84 12.14
CA HIS A 176 -25.95 6.30 11.96
C HIS A 176 -26.94 7.34 11.42
N GLY A 177 -27.71 6.95 10.42
CA GLY A 177 -28.71 7.81 9.78
C GLY A 177 -28.11 8.75 8.73
N ALA A 178 -28.98 9.26 7.86
CA ALA A 178 -28.56 9.95 6.63
C ALA A 178 -27.64 11.16 6.86
N THR A 179 -27.82 11.89 7.96
CA THR A 179 -27.00 13.08 8.28
C THR A 179 -25.55 12.71 8.59
N GLU A 180 -25.32 11.80 9.54
CA GLU A 180 -23.96 11.41 9.94
C GLU A 180 -23.22 10.70 8.81
N VAL A 181 -23.93 9.88 8.03
CA VAL A 181 -23.37 9.24 6.83
C VAL A 181 -22.93 10.29 5.81
N ALA A 182 -23.73 11.34 5.59
CA ALA A 182 -23.38 12.42 4.67
C ALA A 182 -22.16 13.22 5.16
N GLU A 183 -22.04 13.44 6.47
CA GLU A 183 -20.87 14.11 7.07
C GLU A 183 -19.60 13.29 6.89
N VAL A 184 -19.62 12.00 7.25
CA VAL A 184 -18.48 11.08 7.04
C VAL A 184 -18.09 11.05 5.56
N TYR A 185 -19.05 10.96 4.65
CA TYR A 185 -18.81 11.00 3.22
C TYR A 185 -18.18 12.32 2.77
N SER A 186 -18.67 13.46 3.27
CA SER A 186 -18.12 14.78 2.95
C SER A 186 -16.65 14.89 3.37
N THR A 187 -16.32 14.49 4.60
CA THR A 187 -14.94 14.48 5.12
C THR A 187 -14.04 13.51 4.32
N LEU A 188 -14.58 12.39 3.86
CA LEU A 188 -13.85 11.43 3.02
C LEU A 188 -13.50 12.02 1.66
N VAL A 189 -14.48 12.62 0.97
CA VAL A 189 -14.28 13.19 -0.38
C VAL A 189 -13.34 14.39 -0.36
N THR A 190 -13.31 15.17 0.73
CA THR A 190 -12.34 16.26 0.91
C THR A 190 -10.94 15.79 1.34
N GLY A 191 -10.75 14.48 1.57
CA GLY A 191 -9.47 13.91 1.99
C GLY A 191 -9.04 14.35 3.40
N GLN A 192 -10.02 14.63 4.26
CA GLN A 192 -9.86 15.10 5.64
C GLN A 192 -10.12 14.01 6.69
N ILE A 193 -10.44 12.79 6.27
CA ILE A 193 -10.58 11.65 7.19
C ILE A 193 -9.23 11.36 7.83
N ASP A 194 -9.24 11.32 9.17
CA ASP A 194 -8.10 10.86 9.95
C ASP A 194 -7.86 9.37 9.66
N PRO A 195 -6.65 8.97 9.22
CA PRO A 195 -6.33 7.59 8.90
C PRO A 195 -6.46 6.62 10.08
N GLN A 196 -6.43 7.12 11.32
CA GLN A 196 -6.68 6.37 12.56
C GLN A 196 -8.13 5.93 12.69
N ILE A 197 -9.07 6.56 11.98
CA ILE A 197 -10.49 6.24 12.13
C ILE A 197 -10.89 5.12 11.16
N GLY A 198 -11.62 4.14 11.67
CA GLY A 198 -12.40 3.19 10.90
C GLY A 198 -13.88 3.49 11.06
N ASN A 199 -14.51 4.06 10.03
CA ASN A 199 -15.92 4.41 10.07
C ASN A 199 -16.79 3.18 9.71
N ILE A 200 -17.75 2.87 10.57
CA ILE A 200 -18.86 1.95 10.31
C ILE A 200 -20.11 2.79 10.13
N VAL A 201 -20.64 2.80 8.91
CA VAL A 201 -21.80 3.63 8.54
C VAL A 201 -23.04 2.76 8.36
N SER A 202 -24.20 3.26 8.78
CA SER A 202 -25.48 2.57 8.65
C SER A 202 -26.62 3.54 8.38
N PHE A 203 -27.59 3.10 7.58
CA PHE A 203 -28.89 3.74 7.43
C PHE A 203 -29.93 3.00 8.27
N ASP A 204 -31.06 3.66 8.53
CA ASP A 204 -32.27 3.03 9.08
C ASP A 204 -32.86 1.98 8.13
#